data_AF-A0A660VZQ3-F1
#
_entry.id   AF-A0A660VZQ3-F1
#
_cell.length_a   1.000
_cell.length_b   1.000
_cell.length_c   1.000
_cell.angle_alpha   90.00
_cell.angle_beta   90.00
_cell.angle_gamma   90.00
#
_symmetry.space_group_name_H-M   'P 1'
#
loop_
_entity.id
_entity.type
_entity.pdbx_description
1 polymer ?
#
loop_
_entity_poly.entity_id
_entity_poly.type
_entity_poly.pdbx_seq_one_letter_code
_entity_poly.pdbx_strand_id
1 'polypeptide(L)'
;MSNSEDDFRQRLEAAMPIDDIVAWLLQQYPAASEPEIMGLLQRVYGRGYKISPAAREQRNYSVGGQDWSAFPQRVEATKPA
;
A
#
# COMPACT_ATOMS: atom_id res chain seq x y z
N MET A 1 16.18 -17.17 5.92
CA MET A 1 14.74 -16.93 5.72
C MET A 1 14.36 -15.66 6.47
N SER A 2 14.32 -14.50 5.78
CA SER A 2 13.59 -13.28 6.19
C SER A 2 13.70 -12.17 5.13
N ASN A 3 13.61 -12.51 3.83
CA ASN A 3 13.79 -11.49 2.77
C ASN A 3 12.52 -10.66 2.48
N SER A 4 11.32 -11.07 2.92
CA SER A 4 10.08 -10.41 2.52
C SER A 4 9.77 -9.13 3.30
N GLU A 5 10.07 -9.10 4.60
CA GLU A 5 9.76 -7.94 5.47
C GLU A 5 10.70 -6.76 5.19
N ASP A 6 12.00 -7.04 5.01
CA ASP A 6 13.00 -6.02 4.71
C ASP A 6 12.86 -5.49 3.27
N ASP A 7 12.56 -6.35 2.30
CA ASP A 7 12.29 -5.94 0.91
C ASP A 7 11.02 -5.07 0.83
N PHE A 8 9.94 -5.46 1.52
CA PHE A 8 8.73 -4.64 1.60
C PHE A 8 9.03 -3.25 2.19
N ARG A 9 9.76 -3.19 3.32
CA ARG A 9 10.12 -1.91 3.94
C ARG A 9 10.94 -1.05 2.97
N GLN A 10 11.97 -1.62 2.35
CA GLN A 10 12.83 -0.87 1.43
C GLN A 10 12.06 -0.31 0.23
N ARG A 11 11.17 -1.11 -0.37
CA ARG A 11 10.29 -0.67 -1.47
C ARG A 11 9.34 0.43 -1.02
N LEU A 12 8.72 0.26 0.15
CA LEU A 12 7.81 1.22 0.75
C LEU A 12 8.52 2.56 0.97
N GLU A 13 9.69 2.55 1.61
CA GLU A 13 10.47 3.75 1.89
C GLU A 13 10.97 4.46 0.63
N ALA A 14 11.43 3.69 -0.37
CA ALA A 14 11.87 4.24 -1.65
C ALA A 14 10.74 4.85 -2.48
N ALA A 15 9.50 4.41 -2.26
CA ALA A 15 8.32 4.89 -2.97
C ALA A 15 7.62 6.07 -2.28
N MET A 16 8.03 6.47 -1.07
CA MET A 16 7.41 7.60 -0.39
C MET A 16 7.77 8.94 -1.04
N PRO A 17 6.82 9.89 -1.18
CA PRO A 17 5.40 9.76 -0.81
C PRO A 17 4.61 8.90 -1.81
N ILE A 18 3.65 8.14 -1.29
CA ILE A 18 2.74 7.31 -2.10
C ILE A 18 1.39 8.01 -2.16
N ASP A 19 0.92 8.40 -3.35
CA ASP A 19 -0.36 9.11 -3.50
C ASP A 19 -1.60 8.23 -3.28
N ASP A 20 -1.51 6.95 -3.62
CA ASP A 20 -2.60 5.99 -3.51
C ASP A 20 -2.01 4.61 -3.16
N ILE A 21 -2.10 4.23 -1.89
CA ILE A 21 -1.47 3.02 -1.36
C ILE A 21 -2.03 1.75 -1.97
N VAL A 22 -3.33 1.73 -2.32
CA VAL A 22 -3.97 0.55 -2.92
C VAL A 22 -3.44 0.37 -4.34
N ALA A 23 -3.42 1.43 -5.14
CA ALA A 23 -2.85 1.38 -6.48
C ALA A 23 -1.37 0.96 -6.46
N TRP A 24 -0.58 1.52 -5.54
CA TRP A 24 0.83 1.16 -5.39
C TRP A 24 1.04 -0.31 -5.03
N LEU A 25 0.27 -0.84 -4.06
CA LEU A 25 0.37 -2.25 -3.65
C LEU A 25 0.03 -3.20 -4.80
N LEU A 26 -1.05 -2.92 -5.54
CA LEU A 26 -1.45 -3.73 -6.69
C LEU A 26 -0.39 -3.70 -7.81
N GLN A 27 0.30 -2.58 -8.00
CA GLN A 27 1.38 -2.47 -8.98
C GLN A 27 2.64 -3.23 -8.55
N GLN A 28 3.02 -3.16 -7.26
CA GLN A 28 4.22 -3.84 -6.76
C GLN A 28 4.00 -5.35 -6.62
N TYR A 29 2.77 -5.78 -6.36
CA TYR A 29 2.40 -7.16 -6.08
C TYR A 29 1.24 -7.63 -6.99
N PRO A 30 1.41 -7.67 -8.33
CA PRO A 30 0.33 -7.94 -9.27
C PRO A 30 -0.23 -9.37 -9.21
N ALA A 31 0.47 -10.28 -8.53
CA ALA A 31 0.05 -11.66 -8.30
C ALA A 31 -0.52 -11.91 -6.89
N ALA A 32 -0.55 -10.89 -6.03
CA ALA A 32 -1.05 -11.04 -4.67
C ALA A 32 -2.58 -11.18 -4.67
N SER A 33 -3.06 -12.07 -3.82
CA SER A 33 -4.47 -12.24 -3.51
C SER A 33 -5.00 -11.12 -2.60
N GLU A 34 -6.32 -11.05 -2.47
CA GLU A 34 -6.95 -10.04 -1.62
C GLU A 34 -6.47 -10.08 -0.15
N PRO A 35 -6.42 -11.25 0.52
CA PRO A 35 -5.89 -11.34 1.87
C PRO A 35 -4.42 -10.89 1.99
N GLU A 36 -3.60 -11.11 0.96
CA GLU A 36 -2.19 -10.71 0.96
C GLU A 36 -2.04 -9.18 0.88
N ILE A 37 -2.78 -8.53 -0.02
CA ILE A 37 -2.81 -7.06 -0.12
C ILE A 37 -3.34 -6.44 1.19
N MET A 38 -4.38 -7.02 1.80
CA MET A 38 -4.88 -6.59 3.10
C MET A 38 -3.82 -6.72 4.21
N GLY A 39 -3.06 -7.81 4.22
CA GLY A 39 -1.93 -7.99 5.12
C GLY A 39 -0.84 -6.94 4.90
N LEU A 40 -0.52 -6.59 3.65
CA LEU A 40 0.45 -5.54 3.33
C LEU A 40 -0.05 -4.14 3.76
N LEU A 41 -1.34 -3.83 3.55
CA LEU A 41 -1.95 -2.60 4.06
C LEU A 41 -1.81 -2.48 5.57
N GLN A 42 -2.17 -3.54 6.32
CA GLN A 42 -2.01 -3.57 7.78
C GLN A 42 -0.57 -3.29 8.22
N ARG A 43 0.43 -3.77 7.48
CA ARG A 43 1.84 -3.46 7.75
C ARG A 43 2.16 -1.98 7.54
N VAL A 44 1.62 -1.33 6.52
CA VAL A 44 1.79 0.12 6.33
C VAL A 44 1.22 0.88 7.54
N TYR A 45 0.00 0.53 7.97
CA TYR A 45 -0.64 1.13 9.14
C TYR A 45 0.14 0.92 10.44
N GLY A 46 0.72 -0.27 10.63
CA GLY A 46 1.50 -0.59 11.83
C GLY A 46 2.86 0.10 11.93
N ARG A 47 3.34 0.74 10.84
CA ARG A 47 4.69 1.31 10.76
C ARG A 47 4.77 2.79 11.15
N GLY A 48 3.65 3.43 11.49
CA GLY A 48 3.65 4.81 12.01
C GLY A 48 3.82 5.91 10.95
N TYR A 49 3.66 5.59 9.67
CA TYR A 49 3.59 6.61 8.61
C TYR A 49 2.29 7.42 8.73
N LYS A 50 2.32 8.67 8.28
CA LYS A 50 1.12 9.49 8.16
C LYS A 50 0.34 9.04 6.94
N ILE A 51 -0.92 8.66 7.17
CA ILE A 51 -1.84 8.22 6.14
C ILE A 51 -3.00 9.21 6.10
N SER A 52 -3.31 9.74 4.92
CA SER A 52 -4.36 10.73 4.72
C SER A 52 -5.25 10.37 3.53
N PRO A 53 -6.55 10.73 3.55
CA PRO A 53 -7.41 10.53 2.38
C PRO A 53 -6.87 11.27 1.16
N ALA A 54 -6.65 10.55 0.05
CA ALA A 54 -6.27 11.16 -1.23
C ALA A 54 -7.50 11.52 -2.08
N ALA A 55 -8.61 10.80 -1.89
CA ALA A 55 -9.91 11.14 -2.46
C ALA A 55 -11.02 10.94 -1.42
N ARG A 56 -12.18 11.57 -1.66
CA ARG A 56 -13.38 11.43 -0.82
C ARG A 56 -14.33 10.32 -1.28
N GLU A 57 -14.02 9.70 -2.42
CA GLU A 57 -14.86 8.70 -3.07
C GLU A 57 -14.11 7.38 -3.20
N GLN A 58 -14.86 6.29 -3.22
CA GLN A 58 -14.33 4.96 -3.45
C GLN A 58 -13.93 4.84 -4.92
N ARG A 59 -12.75 4.27 -5.17
CA ARG A 59 -12.23 4.03 -6.52
C ARG A 59 -12.13 2.54 -6.78
N ASN A 60 -12.42 2.16 -8.02
CA ASN A 60 -12.25 0.79 -8.48
C ASN A 60 -10.88 0.61 -9.16
N TYR A 61 -10.22 -0.51 -8.90
CA TYR A 61 -8.95 -0.91 -9.52
C TYR A 61 -9.10 -2.30 -10.10
N SER A 62 -8.65 -2.50 -11.34
CA SER A 62 -8.67 -3.81 -11.99
C SER A 62 -7.25 -4.18 -12.40
N VAL A 63 -6.65 -5.14 -11.72
CA VAL A 63 -5.26 -5.59 -11.95
C VAL A 63 -5.22 -7.11 -11.87
N GLY A 64 -4.56 -7.77 -12.83
CA GLY A 64 -4.37 -9.23 -12.79
C GLY A 64 -5.67 -10.04 -12.82
N GLY A 65 -6.77 -9.48 -13.32
CA GLY A 65 -8.09 -10.12 -13.33
C GLY A 65 -8.83 -10.06 -11.99
N GLN A 66 -8.34 -9.29 -11.02
CA GLN A 66 -9.04 -8.99 -9.77
C GLN A 66 -9.57 -7.57 -9.78
N ASP A 67 -10.81 -7.41 -9.32
CA ASP A 67 -11.45 -6.13 -9.13
C ASP A 67 -11.43 -5.73 -7.65
N TRP A 68 -11.00 -4.51 -7.40
CA TRP A 68 -10.79 -3.93 -6.09
C TRP A 68 -11.59 -2.65 -5.97
N SER A 69 -12.13 -2.38 -4.79
CA SER A 69 -12.80 -1.10 -4.52
C SER A 69 -12.39 -0.56 -3.17
N ALA A 70 -11.70 0.58 -3.16
CA ALA A 70 -11.17 1.17 -1.92
C ALA A 70 -11.14 2.69 -2.00
N PHE A 71 -11.15 3.35 -0.83
CA PHE A 71 -10.89 4.78 -0.76
C PHE A 71 -9.40 5.04 -0.96
N PRO A 72 -8.99 5.83 -1.96
CA PRO A 72 -7.59 6.20 -2.15
C PRO A 72 -7.01 6.88 -0.92
N GLN A 73 -5.83 6.42 -0.49
CA GLN A 73 -5.13 6.96 0.67
C GLN A 73 -3.67 7.23 0.34
N ARG A 74 -3.21 8.44 0.68
CA ARG A 74 -1.82 8.86 0.54
C ARG A 74 -1.03 8.46 1.78
N VAL A 75 0.19 7.99 1.59
CA VAL A 75 1.19 7.72 2.63
C VAL A 75 2.32 8.73 2.52
N GLU A 76 2.60 9.42 3.60
CA GLU A 76 3.68 10.40 3.70
C GLU A 76 4.79 9.88 4.61
N ALA A 77 6.03 10.22 4.28
CA ALA A 77 7.19 10.00 5.13
C ALA A 77 7.16 10.95 6.33
N THR A 78 6.25 10.76 7.27
CA THR A 78 6.51 11.25 8.63
C THR A 78 7.52 10.28 9.23
N LYS A 79 8.80 10.65 9.16
CA LYS A 79 9.84 9.95 9.89
C LYS A 79 9.36 9.81 11.35
N PRO A 80 9.23 8.60 11.92
CA PRO A 80 9.16 8.53 13.38
C PRO A 80 10.42 9.23 13.91
N ALA A 81 10.21 10.08 14.92
CA ALA A 81 11.28 10.76 15.63
C ALA A 81 12.31 9.75 16.17
#